data_AF-A0A2K4WP00-F1
#
_entry.id   AF-A0A2K4WP00-F1
#
_cell.length_a   1.000
_cell.length_b   1.000
_cell.length_c   1.000
_cell.angle_alpha   90.00
_cell.angle_beta   90.00
_cell.angle_gamma   90.00
#
_symmetry.space_group_name_H-M   'P 1'
#
loop_
_entity.id
_entity.type
_entity.pdbx_description
1 polymer ?
#
loop_
_entity_poly.entity_id
_entity_poly.type
_entity_poly.pdbx_seq_one_letter_code
_entity_poly.pdbx_strand_id
1 'polypeptide(L)'
;MIAPYKDAPPLTQRAPATRLLEIAESAAPGMQADFIAFPGTRFSSEHHYAVFLKGNTHLTAHLATPVLIDAQTLQVTAVVERPWYMDALGMSQPLHFGDYGGMPMKILWAVLDVLTIIVLGSGVYLWWVRRRAARSVSVVRAQVAQ
;
A
#
# COMPACT_ATOMS: atom_id res chain seq x y z
N MET A 1 3.58 27.25 -3.89
CA MET A 1 3.24 26.95 -2.48
C MET A 1 4.23 27.58 -1.51
N ILE A 2 5.55 27.29 -1.59
CA ILE A 2 6.56 27.96 -0.72
C ILE A 2 7.20 29.23 -1.31
N ALA A 3 6.87 29.57 -2.57
CA ALA A 3 7.48 30.68 -3.31
C ALA A 3 7.47 32.04 -2.58
N PRO A 4 6.40 32.43 -1.82
CA PRO A 4 6.40 33.69 -1.08
C PRO A 4 7.46 33.78 0.03
N TYR A 5 8.02 32.65 0.47
CA TYR A 5 8.92 32.56 1.63
C TYR A 5 10.36 32.22 1.22
N LYS A 6 10.67 32.19 -0.08
CA LYS A 6 11.97 31.72 -0.60
C LYS A 6 13.16 32.52 -0.06
N ASP A 7 12.97 33.83 0.14
CA ASP A 7 14.01 34.75 0.59
C ASP A 7 13.72 35.31 1.99
N ALA A 8 12.73 34.74 2.69
CA ALA A 8 12.38 35.17 4.05
C ALA A 8 13.42 34.62 5.05
N PRO A 9 13.82 35.43 6.06
CA PRO A 9 14.74 34.96 7.08
C PRO A 9 14.10 33.85 7.94
N PRO A 10 14.89 32.90 8.48
CA PRO A 10 14.37 31.85 9.34
C PRO A 10 13.54 32.41 10.51
N LEU A 11 12.47 31.69 10.85
CA LEU A 11 11.57 32.11 11.93
C LEU A 11 12.29 32.12 13.28
N THR A 12 12.26 33.26 13.96
CA THR A 12 12.74 33.43 15.34
C THR A 12 11.70 33.08 16.39
N GLN A 13 10.41 33.14 16.02
CA GLN A 13 9.28 32.73 16.86
C GLN A 13 8.30 31.90 16.02
N ARG A 14 7.67 30.91 16.66
CA ARG A 14 6.72 29.97 16.05
C ARG A 14 5.48 29.85 16.94
N ALA A 15 4.33 29.69 16.31
CA ALA A 15 3.09 29.37 17.00
C ALA A 15 3.17 27.96 17.63
N PRO A 16 2.45 27.70 18.73
CA PRO A 16 2.41 26.38 19.35
C PRO A 16 1.88 25.29 18.40
N ALA A 17 2.49 24.10 18.46
CA ALA A 17 2.13 22.96 17.63
C ALA A 17 0.83 22.24 18.05
N THR A 18 0.16 22.69 19.11
CA THR A 18 -0.93 21.95 19.78
C THR A 18 -2.17 21.73 18.92
N ARG A 19 -2.43 22.58 17.93
CA ARG A 19 -3.61 22.49 17.06
C ARG A 19 -3.33 21.97 15.65
N LEU A 20 -2.08 21.59 15.35
CA LEU A 20 -1.69 21.24 13.98
C LEU A 20 -2.46 20.02 13.45
N LEU A 21 -2.70 19.02 14.29
CA LEU A 21 -3.45 17.82 13.92
C LEU A 21 -4.90 18.17 13.56
N GLU A 22 -5.58 18.91 14.43
CA GLU A 22 -6.97 19.34 14.22
C GLU A 22 -7.11 20.17 12.93
N ILE A 23 -6.20 21.13 12.71
CA ILE A 23 -6.20 21.99 11.52
C ILE A 23 -5.98 21.15 10.25
N ALA A 24 -5.03 20.21 10.30
CA ALA A 24 -4.69 19.37 9.16
C ALA A 24 -5.83 18.39 8.80
N GLU A 25 -6.42 17.72 9.77
CA GLU A 25 -7.55 16.79 9.57
C GLU A 25 -8.81 17.51 9.09
N SER A 26 -9.03 18.75 9.55
CA SER A 26 -10.11 19.61 9.04
C SER A 26 -9.90 20.00 7.57
N ALA A 27 -8.65 20.15 7.12
CA ALA A 27 -8.31 20.52 5.75
C ALA A 27 -8.38 19.33 4.76
N ALA A 28 -8.30 18.09 5.24
CA ALA A 28 -8.39 16.88 4.43
C ALA A 28 -9.27 15.81 5.09
N PRO A 29 -10.61 15.94 4.99
CA PRO A 29 -11.56 15.01 5.60
C PRO A 29 -11.38 13.57 5.12
N GLY A 30 -11.51 12.61 6.04
CA GLY A 30 -11.35 11.18 5.74
C GLY A 30 -9.89 10.71 5.71
N MET A 31 -8.94 11.59 6.04
CA MET A 31 -7.55 11.23 6.29
C MET A 31 -7.23 11.39 7.79
N GLN A 32 -6.19 10.70 8.24
CA GLN A 32 -5.69 10.75 9.61
C GLN A 32 -4.25 11.23 9.63
N ALA A 33 -3.87 12.05 10.60
CA ALA A 33 -2.48 12.49 10.72
C ALA A 33 -1.54 11.31 11.02
N ASP A 34 -0.39 11.28 10.35
CA ASP A 34 0.65 10.26 10.53
C ASP A 34 1.87 10.85 11.26
N PHE A 35 2.40 11.96 10.77
CA PHE A 35 3.47 12.69 11.45
C PHE A 35 3.49 14.19 11.12
N ILE A 36 4.21 14.95 11.95
CA ILE A 36 4.44 16.39 11.79
C ILE A 36 5.92 16.63 11.47
N ALA A 37 6.19 17.30 10.36
CA ALA A 37 7.50 17.84 10.03
C ALA A 37 7.58 19.31 10.44
N PHE A 38 8.51 19.62 11.33
CA PHE A 38 8.74 20.97 11.83
C PHE A 38 9.45 21.85 10.78
N PRO A 39 9.35 23.19 10.91
CA PRO A 39 10.03 24.09 9.99
C PRO A 39 11.55 23.88 9.99
N GLY A 40 12.13 23.83 8.78
CA GLY A 40 13.56 23.62 8.52
C GLY A 40 14.00 22.15 8.40
N THR A 41 13.07 21.21 8.43
CA THR A 41 13.36 19.79 8.14
C THR A 41 13.32 19.49 6.65
N ARG A 42 13.90 18.37 6.21
CA ARG A 42 13.85 17.93 4.79
C ARG A 42 12.45 17.72 4.22
N PHE A 43 11.42 17.69 5.07
CA PHE A 43 10.03 17.43 4.73
C PHE A 43 9.14 18.67 4.85
N SER A 44 9.71 19.82 5.23
CA SER A 44 9.01 21.09 5.32
C SER A 44 9.89 22.25 4.83
N SER A 45 9.32 23.44 4.73
CA SER A 45 10.09 24.67 4.52
C SER A 45 10.53 25.29 5.86
N GLU A 46 11.33 26.35 5.82
CA GLU A 46 11.69 27.13 7.01
C GLU A 46 10.51 27.83 7.70
N HIS A 47 9.36 27.92 7.01
CA HIS A 47 8.20 28.71 7.46
C HIS A 47 6.94 27.90 7.73
N HIS A 48 6.96 26.58 7.50
CA HIS A 48 5.75 25.76 7.61
C HIS A 48 5.92 24.60 8.59
N TYR A 49 4.84 24.29 9.29
CA TYR A 49 4.59 22.93 9.74
C TYR A 49 4.01 22.15 8.57
N ALA A 50 4.60 21.01 8.24
CA ALA A 50 4.03 20.09 7.26
C ALA A 50 3.45 18.90 8.02
N VAL A 51 2.12 18.79 8.05
CA VAL A 51 1.42 17.65 8.64
C VAL A 51 1.14 16.66 7.51
N PHE A 52 1.68 15.45 7.61
CA PHE A 52 1.44 14.40 6.63
C PHE A 52 0.26 13.56 7.10
N LEU A 53 -0.81 13.54 6.33
CA LEU A 53 -1.96 12.68 6.57
C LEU A 53 -1.92 11.45 5.67
N LYS A 54 -2.51 10.36 6.12
CA LYS A 54 -2.74 9.15 5.31
C LYS A 54 -4.22 8.83 5.24
N GLY A 55 -4.63 8.13 4.19
CA GLY A 55 -6.01 7.68 4.07
C GLY A 55 -6.38 6.66 5.16
N ASN A 56 -7.65 6.64 5.54
CA ASN A 56 -8.19 5.80 6.61
C ASN A 56 -8.65 4.40 6.15
N THR A 57 -8.39 4.01 4.90
CA THR A 57 -8.74 2.70 4.35
C THR A 57 -7.49 1.90 4.01
N HIS A 58 -7.62 0.57 3.89
CA HIS A 58 -6.50 -0.28 3.45
C HIS A 58 -5.88 0.16 2.12
N LEU A 59 -6.70 0.67 1.20
CA LEU A 59 -6.23 1.10 -0.13
C LEU A 59 -5.46 2.44 -0.06
N THR A 60 -5.86 3.33 0.85
CA THR A 60 -5.35 4.70 0.92
C THR A 60 -4.37 4.94 2.07
N ALA A 61 -4.12 3.95 2.92
CA ALA A 61 -3.21 4.03 4.06
C ALA A 61 -1.75 4.34 3.70
N HIS A 62 -1.35 4.05 2.45
CA HIS A 62 -0.01 4.35 1.94
C HIS A 62 0.05 5.66 1.14
N LEU A 63 -1.08 6.36 1.01
CA LEU A 63 -1.16 7.63 0.30
C LEU A 63 -0.98 8.77 1.31
N ALA A 64 0.24 9.29 1.42
CA ALA A 64 0.58 10.44 2.27
C ALA A 64 0.29 11.82 1.63
N THR A 65 -0.66 12.58 2.15
CA THR A 65 -1.02 13.93 1.70
C THR A 65 -0.47 14.98 2.68
N PRO A 66 0.50 15.81 2.26
CA PRO A 66 1.01 16.89 3.09
C PRO A 66 0.06 18.09 3.14
N VAL A 67 -0.26 18.57 4.33
CA VAL A 67 -0.90 19.86 4.58
C VAL A 67 0.16 20.82 5.14
N LEU A 68 0.40 21.92 4.43
CA LEU A 68 1.32 22.97 4.84
C LEU A 68 0.56 24.02 5.65
N ILE A 69 1.01 24.23 6.88
CA ILE A 69 0.45 25.19 7.83
C ILE A 69 1.53 26.22 8.14
N ASP A 70 1.24 27.50 7.96
CA ASP A 70 2.17 28.59 8.28
C ASP A 70 2.52 28.57 9.77
N ALA A 71 3.81 28.58 10.08
CA ALA A 71 4.31 28.37 11.43
C ALA A 71 4.20 29.60 12.35
N GLN A 72 3.70 30.74 11.86
CA GLN A 72 3.41 31.92 12.69
C GLN A 72 1.90 32.11 12.90
N THR A 73 1.12 31.94 11.84
CA THR A 73 -0.32 32.26 11.83
C THR A 73 -1.22 31.04 12.03
N LEU A 74 -0.68 29.83 11.88
CA LEU A 74 -1.42 28.56 11.85
C LEU A 74 -2.49 28.49 10.75
N GLN A 75 -2.36 29.30 9.70
CA GLN A 75 -3.23 29.22 8.53
C GLN A 75 -2.76 28.09 7.60
N VAL A 76 -3.72 27.37 7.00
CA VAL A 76 -3.42 26.37 5.98
C VAL A 76 -3.04 27.10 4.69
N THR A 77 -1.77 26.98 4.31
CA THR A 77 -1.21 27.65 3.14
C THR A 77 -1.35 26.81 1.88
N ALA A 78 -1.33 25.48 2.02
CA ALA A 78 -1.60 24.56 0.92
C ALA A 78 -1.96 23.16 1.42
N VAL A 79 -2.81 22.47 0.66
CA VAL A 79 -2.93 21.01 0.67
C VAL A 79 -2.22 20.52 -0.58
N VAL A 80 -1.16 19.73 -0.41
CA VAL A 80 -0.37 19.25 -1.54
C VAL A 80 -1.05 18.03 -2.13
N GLU A 81 -1.89 18.28 -3.13
CA GLU A 81 -2.48 17.21 -3.94
C GLU A 81 -1.41 16.54 -4.80
N ARG A 82 -1.43 15.21 -4.81
CA ARG A 82 -0.56 14.42 -5.67
C ARG A 82 -1.25 14.17 -7.01
N PRO A 83 -0.50 14.17 -8.13
CA PRO A 83 -1.06 13.75 -9.40
C PRO A 83 -1.58 12.31 -9.32
N TRP A 84 -2.73 12.03 -9.94
CA TRP A 84 -3.40 10.71 -9.89
C TRP A 84 -2.49 9.52 -10.24
N TYR A 85 -1.49 9.72 -11.10
CA TYR A 85 -0.55 8.66 -11.48
C TYR A 85 0.37 8.26 -10.32
N MET A 86 0.66 9.16 -9.38
CA MET A 86 1.40 8.84 -8.16
C MET A 86 0.56 8.00 -7.20
N ASP A 87 -0.76 8.18 -7.18
CA ASP A 87 -1.65 7.30 -6.43
C ASP A 87 -1.68 5.89 -7.05
N ALA A 88 -1.74 5.80 -8.38
CA ALA A 88 -1.65 4.52 -9.09
C ALA A 88 -0.31 3.79 -8.84
N LEU A 89 0.81 4.53 -8.85
CA LEU A 89 2.13 3.99 -8.49
C LEU A 89 2.21 3.64 -7.00
N GLY A 90 1.64 4.46 -6.11
CA GLY A 90 1.57 4.18 -4.68
C GLY A 90 0.77 2.92 -4.36
N MET A 91 -0.29 2.65 -5.13
CA MET A 91 -1.07 1.42 -5.07
C MET A 91 -0.29 0.18 -5.58
N SER A 92 0.80 0.36 -6.33
CA SER A 92 1.63 -0.75 -6.80
C SER A 92 2.46 -1.41 -5.69
N GLN A 93 2.77 -0.69 -4.60
CA GLN A 93 3.43 -1.26 -3.42
C GLN A 93 2.54 -2.31 -2.72
N PRO A 94 1.30 -1.99 -2.28
CA PRO A 94 0.42 -2.96 -1.62
C PRO A 94 -0.03 -4.11 -2.55
N LEU A 95 -0.02 -3.92 -3.88
CA LEU A 95 -0.21 -5.02 -4.84
C LEU A 95 0.84 -6.13 -4.68
N HIS A 96 2.08 -5.80 -4.32
CA HIS A 96 3.14 -6.79 -4.09
C HIS A 96 2.97 -7.57 -2.79
N PHE A 97 2.31 -6.99 -1.78
CA PHE A 97 2.16 -7.59 -0.45
C PHE A 97 0.87 -8.41 -0.26
N GLY A 98 -0.03 -8.42 -1.24
CA GLY A 98 -1.25 -9.25 -1.20
C GLY A 98 -2.39 -8.70 -0.33
N ASP A 99 -2.21 -7.53 0.29
CA ASP A 99 -3.19 -6.90 1.18
C ASP A 99 -4.24 -6.06 0.42
N TYR A 100 -4.22 -6.08 -0.91
CA TYR A 100 -5.00 -5.22 -1.82
C TYR A 100 -6.51 -5.19 -1.55
N GLY A 101 -7.13 -6.36 -1.46
CA GLY A 101 -8.59 -6.46 -1.30
C GLY A 101 -9.00 -6.90 0.10
N GLY A 102 -8.09 -6.88 1.09
CA GLY A 102 -8.35 -7.40 2.43
C GLY A 102 -8.87 -8.85 2.39
N MET A 103 -10.00 -9.11 3.06
CA MET A 103 -10.62 -10.43 3.14
C MET A 103 -11.07 -11.01 1.79
N PRO A 104 -11.78 -10.27 0.92
CA PRO A 104 -12.13 -10.74 -0.43
C PRO A 104 -10.96 -11.31 -1.24
N MET A 105 -9.80 -10.63 -1.23
CA MET A 105 -8.62 -11.08 -1.97
C MET A 105 -8.06 -12.40 -1.40
N LYS A 106 -8.06 -12.54 -0.07
CA LYS A 106 -7.64 -13.77 0.61
C LYS A 106 -8.55 -14.94 0.26
N ILE A 107 -9.85 -14.70 0.20
CA ILE A 107 -10.84 -15.72 -0.21
C ILE A 107 -10.59 -16.15 -1.65
N LEU A 108 -10.40 -15.20 -2.57
CA LEU A 108 -10.11 -15.49 -3.97
C LEU A 108 -8.86 -16.37 -4.12
N TRP A 109 -7.75 -15.99 -3.47
CA TRP A 109 -6.52 -16.80 -3.48
C TRP A 109 -6.73 -18.18 -2.90
N ALA A 110 -7.40 -18.31 -1.75
CA ALA A 110 -7.68 -19.61 -1.14
C ALA A 110 -8.47 -20.53 -2.09
N VAL A 111 -9.44 -20.00 -2.84
CA VAL A 111 -10.18 -20.77 -3.85
C VAL A 111 -9.26 -21.23 -4.98
N LEU A 112 -8.44 -20.32 -5.53
CA LEU A 112 -7.49 -20.66 -6.60
C LEU A 112 -6.45 -21.69 -6.15
N ASP A 113 -5.98 -21.61 -4.91
CA ASP A 113 -5.05 -22.58 -4.32
C ASP A 113 -5.69 -23.96 -4.19
N VAL A 114 -6.92 -24.04 -3.69
CA VAL A 114 -7.67 -25.31 -3.59
C VAL A 114 -7.86 -25.93 -4.98
N LEU A 115 -8.23 -25.13 -5.98
CA LEU A 115 -8.36 -25.60 -7.36
C LEU A 115 -7.02 -26.14 -7.89
N THR A 116 -5.92 -25.45 -7.61
CA THR A 116 -4.57 -25.86 -8.02
C THR A 116 -4.15 -27.17 -7.36
N ILE A 117 -4.45 -27.34 -6.06
CA ILE A 117 -4.21 -28.59 -5.32
C ILE A 117 -5.01 -29.75 -5.94
N ILE A 118 -6.28 -29.53 -6.30
CA ILE A 118 -7.11 -30.55 -6.96
C ILE A 118 -6.49 -30.96 -8.30
N VAL A 119 -6.07 -30.00 -9.12
CA VAL A 119 -5.45 -30.26 -10.42
C VAL A 119 -4.14 -31.05 -10.25
N LEU A 120 -3.26 -30.62 -9.34
CA LEU A 120 -2.00 -31.32 -9.04
C LEU A 120 -2.26 -32.75 -8.53
N GLY A 121 -3.18 -32.89 -7.57
CA GLY A 121 -3.59 -34.19 -7.02
C GLY A 121 -4.13 -35.12 -8.11
N SER A 122 -4.93 -34.59 -9.04
CA SER A 122 -5.45 -35.35 -10.17
C SER A 122 -4.32 -35.81 -11.11
N GLY A 123 -3.34 -34.96 -11.39
CA GLY A 123 -2.17 -35.32 -12.20
C GLY A 123 -1.33 -36.43 -11.58
N VAL A 124 -1.05 -36.32 -10.27
CA VAL A 124 -0.32 -37.35 -9.51
C VAL A 124 -1.10 -38.67 -9.49
N TYR A 125 -2.41 -38.61 -9.26
CA TYR A 125 -3.27 -39.80 -9.25
C TYR A 125 -3.26 -40.50 -10.60
N LEU A 126 -3.51 -39.77 -11.70
CA LEU A 126 -3.52 -40.32 -13.05
C LEU A 126 -2.15 -40.91 -13.43
N TRP A 127 -1.06 -40.26 -13.07
CA TRP A 127 0.30 -40.77 -13.28
C TRP A 127 0.53 -42.10 -12.54
N TRP A 128 0.07 -42.19 -11.29
CA TRP A 128 0.20 -43.41 -10.49
C TRP A 128 -0.60 -44.58 -11.08
N VAL A 129 -1.86 -44.34 -11.44
CA VAL A 129 -2.74 -45.34 -12.07
C VAL A 129 -2.15 -45.83 -13.39
N ARG A 130 -1.68 -44.90 -14.24
CA ARG A 130 -1.02 -45.23 -15.50
C ARG A 130 0.23 -46.10 -15.29
N ARG A 131 1.06 -45.80 -14.28
CA ARG A 131 2.24 -46.63 -13.97
C ARG A 131 1.86 -48.06 -13.57
N ARG A 132 0.80 -48.24 -12.80
CA ARG A 132 0.32 -49.58 -12.41
C ARG A 132 -0.21 -50.37 -13.61
N ALA A 133 -1.01 -49.72 -14.46
CA ALA A 133 -1.52 -50.34 -15.68
C ALA A 133 -0.40 -50.72 -16.67
N ALA A 134 0.63 -49.89 -16.82
CA ALA A 134 1.78 -50.21 -17.67
C ALA A 134 2.57 -51.42 -17.13
N ARG A 135 2.72 -51.54 -15.80
CA ARG A 135 3.37 -52.69 -15.16
C ARG A 135 2.57 -53.98 -15.31
N SER A 136 1.24 -53.94 -15.18
CA SER A 136 0.41 -55.14 -15.35
C SER A 136 0.45 -55.63 -16.80
N VAL A 137 0.39 -54.73 -17.79
CA VAL A 137 0.52 -55.08 -19.22
C VAL A 137 1.89 -55.70 -19.52
N SER A 138 2.98 -55.18 -18.94
CA SER A 138 4.31 -55.78 -19.15
C SER A 138 4.44 -57.19 -18.57
N VAL A 139 3.81 -57.47 -17.43
CA VAL A 139 3.83 -58.81 -16.80
C VAL A 139 3.04 -59.83 -17.63
N VAL A 140 1.84 -59.47 -18.09
CA VAL A 140 1.01 -60.36 -18.93
C VAL A 140 1.72 -60.68 -20.25
N ARG A 141 2.32 -59.68 -20.89
CA ARG A 141 3.06 -59.89 -22.15
C ARG A 141 4.29 -60.79 -21.99
N ALA A 142 4.96 -60.73 -20.84
CA ALA A 142 6.09 -61.60 -20.53
C ALA A 142 5.66 -63.06 -20.31
N GLN A 143 4.47 -63.31 -19.74
CA GLN A 143 3.94 -64.66 -19.55
C GLN A 143 3.45 -65.31 -20.84
N VAL A 144 2.90 -64.54 -21.79
CA VAL A 144 2.43 -65.08 -23.09
C VAL A 144 3.58 -65.39 -24.05
N ALA A 145 4.78 -64.83 -23.82
CA ALA A 145 5.97 -65.04 -24.64
C ALA A 145 6.86 -66.21 -24.18
N GLN A 146 6.49 -66.92 -23.11
CA GLN A 146 7.14 -68.13 -22.60
C GLN A 146 6.33 -69.37 -23.00
#